data_AF-A0A0H3HEF6-F1
#
_entry.id   AF-A0A0H3HEF6-F1
#
_cell.length_a   1.000
_cell.length_b   1.000
_cell.length_c   1.000
_cell.angle_alpha   90.00
_cell.angle_beta   90.00
_cell.angle_gamma   90.00
#
_symmetry.space_group_name_H-M   'P 1'
#
loop_
_entity.id
_entity.type
_entity.pdbx_description
1 polymer ?
#
loop_
_entity_poly.entity_id
_entity_poly.type
_entity_poly.pdbx_seq_one_letter_code
_entity_poly.pdbx_strand_id
1 'polypeptide(L)' 'MSDLLDQYPMLIFALESLLALALLVFIVVWTASGKKKQPSRHDKPQR' A
#
# COMPACT_ATOMS: atom_id res chain seq x y z
N MET A 1 2.65 -13.34 -29.19
CA MET A 1 2.80 -12.26 -28.19
C MET A 1 3.21 -12.82 -26.83
N SER A 2 4.04 -13.88 -26.78
CA SER A 2 4.55 -14.50 -25.55
C SER A 2 6.08 -14.49 -25.46
N ASP A 3 6.77 -14.12 -26.53
CA ASP A 3 8.24 -14.19 -26.65
C ASP A 3 8.98 -13.38 -25.57
N LEU A 4 8.46 -12.23 -25.15
CA LEU A 4 9.13 -11.36 -24.16
C LEU A 4 9.00 -11.84 -22.71
N LEU A 5 7.90 -12.54 -22.37
CA LEU A 5 7.71 -13.13 -21.04
C LEU A 5 8.46 -14.45 -20.90
N ASP A 6 8.59 -15.20 -22.00
CA ASP A 6 9.36 -16.46 -22.07
C ASP A 6 10.88 -16.22 -22.06
N GLN A 7 11.34 -15.13 -22.69
CA GLN A 7 12.77 -14.86 -22.89
C GLN A 7 13.46 -14.20 -21.68
N TYR A 8 12.71 -13.60 -20.74
CA TYR A 8 13.27 -13.01 -19.52
C TYR A 8 12.46 -13.34 -18.26
N PRO A 9 12.44 -14.63 -17.85
CA PRO A 9 11.77 -15.06 -16.62
C PRO A 9 12.27 -14.30 -15.37
N MET A 10 13.53 -13.85 -15.37
CA MET A 10 14.11 -13.04 -14.30
C MET A 10 13.54 -11.61 -14.21
N LEU A 11 13.21 -10.97 -15.34
CA LEU A 11 12.65 -9.61 -15.33
C LEU A 11 11.23 -9.60 -14.78
N ILE A 12 10.43 -10.62 -15.11
CA ILE A 12 9.07 -10.78 -14.59
C ILE A 12 9.11 -10.92 -13.07
N PHE A 13 10.06 -11.71 -12.55
CA PHE A 13 10.25 -11.85 -11.11
C PHE A 13 10.60 -10.52 -10.43
N ALA A 14 11.51 -9.73 -11.02
CA ALA A 14 11.85 -8.40 -10.51
C ALA A 14 10.67 -7.41 -10.60
N LEU A 15 9.94 -7.41 -11.71
CA LEU A 15 8.79 -6.54 -11.94
C LEU A 15 7.62 -6.87 -11.00
N GLU A 16 7.30 -8.16 -10.86
CA GLU A 16 6.21 -8.66 -10.01
C GLU A 16 6.53 -8.46 -8.53
N SER A 17 7.77 -8.71 -8.10
CA SER A 17 8.18 -8.44 -6.71
C SER A 17 8.19 -6.93 -6.41
N LEU A 18 8.58 -6.08 -7.36
CA LEU A 18 8.51 -4.62 -7.20
C LEU A 18 7.06 -4.14 -7.10
N LEU A 19 6.17 -4.65 -7.95
CA LEU A 19 4.72 -4.37 -7.89
C LEU A 19 4.11 -4.86 -6.58
N ALA A 20 4.41 -6.09 -6.17
CA ALA A 20 3.90 -6.68 -4.92
C ALA A 20 4.39 -5.90 -3.69
N LEU A 21 5.66 -5.51 -3.67
CA LEU A 21 6.25 -4.72 -2.60
C LEU A 21 5.63 -3.31 -2.54
N ALA A 22 5.43 -2.67 -3.69
CA ALA A 22 4.77 -1.37 -3.77
C ALA A 22 3.32 -1.44 -3.27
N LEU A 23 2.55 -2.47 -3.66
CA LEU A 23 1.18 -2.69 -3.19
C LEU A 23 1.11 -2.94 -1.68
N LEU A 24 2.01 -3.76 -1.13
CA LEU A 24 2.08 -4.02 0.31
C LEU A 24 2.36 -2.75 1.10
N VAL A 25 3.37 -1.98 0.69
CA VAL A 25 3.72 -0.70 1.34
C VAL A 25 2.57 0.29 1.21
N PHE A 26 1.93 0.36 0.03
CA PHE A 26 0.79 1.23 -0.20
C PHE A 26 -0.35 0.91 0.77
N ILE A 27 -0.74 -0.36 0.89
CA ILE A 27 -1.79 -0.79 1.82
C ILE A 27 -1.38 -0.44 3.26
N VAL A 28 -0.15 -0.75 3.70
CA VAL A 28 0.30 -0.45 5.08
C VAL A 28 0.25 1.04 5.39
N VAL A 29 0.81 1.89 4.53
CA VAL A 29 0.79 3.35 4.72
C VAL A 29 -0.65 3.87 4.68
N TRP A 30 -1.46 3.34 3.76
CA TRP A 30 -2.86 3.70 3.62
C TRP A 30 -3.71 3.28 4.82
N THR A 31 -3.54 2.07 5.36
CA THR A 31 -4.30 1.61 6.52
C THR A 31 -3.86 2.32 7.79
N ALA A 32 -2.54 2.54 7.96
CA ALA A 32 -1.99 3.21 9.13
C ALA A 32 -2.46 4.68 9.22
N SER A 33 -2.57 5.36 8.07
CA SER A 33 -3.03 6.76 7.99
C SER A 33 -4.56 6.90 8.19
N GLY A 34 -5.30 5.80 8.14
CA GLY A 34 -6.73 5.74 8.50
C GLY A 34 -7.00 6.01 9.98
N LYS A 35 -6.01 5.82 10.86
CA LYS A 35 -6.09 6.17 12.29
C LYS A 35 -5.74 7.64 12.52
N LYS A 36 -6.23 8.53 11.66
CA LYS A 36 -6.38 9.95 12.01
C LYS A 36 -7.28 9.99 13.23
N LYS A 37 -6.65 10.33 14.36
CA LYS A 37 -7.26 10.50 15.68
C LYS A 37 -8.64 11.12 15.46
N GLN A 38 -9.67 10.36 15.79
CA GLN A 38 -10.99 10.92 16.05
C GLN A 38 -10.70 12.10 16.98
N PRO A 39 -10.94 13.36 16.59
CA PRO A 39 -10.89 14.43 17.55
C PRO A 39 -11.99 14.04 18.53
N SER A 40 -11.61 13.47 19.67
CA SER A 40 -12.43 13.39 20.87
C SER A 40 -12.70 14.84 21.25
N ARG A 41 -13.61 15.46 20.50
CA ARG A 41 -14.22 16.75 20.81
C ARG A 41 -15.32 16.45 21.83
N HIS A 42 -14.90 15.80 22.90
CA HIS A 42 -15.65 15.59 24.12
C HIS A 42 -14.94 16.41 25.20
N ASP A 43 -14.76 17.71 24.92
CA ASP A 43 -14.20 18.66 25.88
C ASP A 43 -14.83 20.04 25.69
N LYS A 44 -16.16 20.09 25.81
CA LYS A 44 -16.82 21.26 26.38
C LYS A 44 -17.90 20.79 27.34
N PRO A 45 -17.66 20.81 28.66
CA PRO A 45 -18.76 20.87 29.60
C PRO A 45 -19.42 22.24 29.38
N GLN A 46 -20.59 22.23 28.75
CA GLN A 46 -21.45 23.39 28.63
C GLN A 46 -22.05 23.64 30.02
N ARG A 47 -21.34 24.44 30.83
CA ARG A 47 -21.87 25.07 32.04
C ARG A 47 -22.61 26.35 31.70
#